data_AF-A0A947CE98-F1
#
_entry.id   AF-A0A947CE98-F1
#
_cell.length_a   1.000
_cell.length_b   1.000
_cell.length_c   1.000
_cell.angle_alpha   90.00
_cell.angle_beta   90.00
_cell.angle_gamma   90.00
#
_symmetry.space_group_name_H-M   'P 1'
#
loop_
_entity.id
_entity.type
_entity.pdbx_description
1 polymer ?
#
loop_
_entity_poly.entity_id
_entity_poly.type
_entity_poly.pdbx_seq_one_letter_code
_entity_poly.pdbx_strand_id
1 'polypeptide(L)' 'MSNGLRQEDPLRRLLEKDAVISTLNHLFRAVDEKDWAQAEACLAPDVLLDLTSLAGGEPESTSGAAIVDGWREGLAH' A
#
# COMPACT_ATOMS: atom_id res chain seq x y z
N MET A 1 -20.31 -27.82 -18.25
CA MET A 1 -19.90 -27.44 -16.88
C MET A 1 -18.77 -28.34 -16.44
N SER A 2 -17.55 -27.81 -16.40
CA SER A 2 -16.43 -28.36 -15.63
C SER A 2 -15.66 -27.15 -15.10
N ASN A 3 -15.74 -26.98 -13.78
CA ASN A 3 -15.12 -25.93 -13.00
C ASN A 3 -13.59 -26.12 -13.01
N GLY A 4 -12.92 -25.58 -14.03
CA GLY A 4 -11.47 -25.55 -14.09
C GLY A 4 -10.96 -24.47 -13.14
N LEU A 5 -10.67 -24.85 -11.89
CA LEU A 5 -9.78 -24.05 -11.04
C LEU A 5 -8.48 -23.88 -11.83
N ARG A 6 -8.30 -22.71 -12.43
CA ARG A 6 -7.06 -22.32 -13.11
C ARG A 6 -5.99 -22.37 -12.01
N GLN A 7 -5.17 -23.42 -11.99
CA GLN A 7 -4.03 -23.47 -11.07
C GLN A 7 -3.17 -22.26 -11.40
N GLU A 8 -3.04 -21.32 -10.45
CA GLU A 8 -2.14 -20.19 -10.59
C GLU A 8 -0.72 -20.71 -10.78
N ASP A 9 0.00 -20.15 -11.75
CA ASP A 9 1.40 -20.46 -11.98
C ASP A 9 2.19 -20.25 -10.67
N PRO A 10 2.79 -21.31 -10.08
CA PRO A 10 3.51 -21.19 -8.81
C PRO A 10 4.62 -20.15 -8.84
N LEU A 11 5.30 -19.96 -9.99
CA LEU A 11 6.32 -18.93 -10.14
C LEU A 11 5.70 -17.55 -10.06
N ARG A 12 4.60 -17.32 -10.77
CA ARG A 12 3.86 -16.05 -10.71
C ARG A 12 3.46 -15.70 -9.28
N ARG A 13 2.94 -16.68 -8.53
CA ARG A 13 2.55 -16.47 -7.13
C ARG A 13 3.74 -16.09 -6.23
N LEU A 14 4.91 -16.70 -6.46
CA LEU A 14 6.13 -16.35 -5.72
C LEU A 14 6.60 -14.93 -6.05
N LEU A 15 6.57 -14.53 -7.33
CA LEU A 15 6.94 -13.18 -7.76
C LEU A 15 5.97 -12.13 -7.22
N GLU A 16 4.66 -12.39 -7.26
CA GLU A 16 3.64 -11.47 -6.71
C GLU A 16 3.80 -11.33 -5.18
N LYS A 17 4.08 -12.43 -4.47
CA LYS A 17 4.38 -12.39 -3.04
C LYS A 17 5.62 -11.55 -2.74
N ASP A 18 6.70 -11.75 -3.48
CA ASP A 18 7.94 -10.99 -3.30
C ASP A 18 7.74 -9.49 -3.57
N ALA A 19 7.00 -9.15 -4.64
CA ALA A 19 6.67 -7.78 -4.97
C ALA A 19 5.89 -7.07 -3.83
N VAL A 20 4.90 -7.74 -3.24
CA VAL A 20 4.16 -7.20 -2.09
C VAL A 20 5.07 -6.99 -0.88
N ILE A 21 5.89 -7.98 -0.53
CA ILE A 21 6.81 -7.90 0.61
C ILE A 21 7.82 -6.78 0.40
N SER A 22 8.43 -6.68 -0.78
CA SER A 22 9.40 -5.64 -1.12
C SER A 22 8.77 -4.26 -1.07
N THR A 23 7.57 -4.09 -1.62
CA THR A 23 6.84 -2.80 -1.64
C THR A 23 6.54 -2.33 -0.21
N LEU A 24 6.03 -3.22 0.64
CA LEU A 24 5.74 -2.88 2.03
C LEU A 24 7.02 -2.54 2.81
N ASN A 25 8.09 -3.32 2.64
CA ASN A 25 9.37 -3.03 3.29
C ASN A 25 9.93 -1.67 2.86
N HIS A 26 9.86 -1.32 1.58
CA HIS A 26 10.28 0.00 1.10
C HIS A 26 9.42 1.12 1.66
N LEU A 27 8.09 0.94 1.70
CA LEU A 27 7.16 1.93 2.25
C LEU A 27 7.47 2.22 3.73
N PHE A 28 7.54 1.19 4.57
CA PHE A 28 7.78 1.38 6.00
C PHE A 28 9.15 2.00 6.27
N ARG A 29 10.20 1.53 5.58
CA ARG A 29 11.53 2.11 5.69
C ARG A 29 11.55 3.58 5.27
N ALA A 30 10.89 3.92 4.16
CA ALA A 30 10.82 5.29 3.67
C ALA A 30 10.10 6.23 4.66
N VAL A 31 9.01 5.77 5.27
CA VAL A 31 8.32 6.52 6.32
C VAL A 31 9.20 6.71 7.56
N ASP A 32 9.90 5.66 8.01
CA ASP A 32 10.82 5.72 9.15
C ASP A 32 12.00 6.68 8.89
N GLU A 33 12.57 6.65 7.69
CA GLU A 33 13.68 7.52 7.25
C GLU A 33 13.20 8.93 6.83
N LYS A 34 11.88 9.19 6.88
CA LYS A 34 11.23 10.42 6.40
C LYS A 34 11.54 10.75 4.92
N ASP A 35 11.81 9.73 4.09
CA ASP A 35 11.92 9.83 2.63
C ASP A 35 10.53 9.83 1.99
N TRP A 36 9.89 10.99 2.00
CA TRP A 36 8.52 11.13 1.51
C TRP A 36 8.35 10.84 0.02
N ALA A 37 9.37 11.13 -0.79
CA ALA A 37 9.31 10.84 -2.22
C ALA A 37 9.30 9.33 -2.48
N GLN A 38 10.12 8.58 -1.73
CA GLN A 38 10.12 7.12 -1.82
C GLN A 38 8.85 6.49 -1.24
N ALA A 39 8.28 7.07 -0.18
CA ALA A 39 7.00 6.62 0.39
C ALA A 39 5.86 6.79 -0.62
N GLU A 40 5.78 7.96 -1.30
CA GLU A 40 4.77 8.22 -2.33
C GLU A 40 4.90 7.26 -3.51
N ALA A 41 6.13 6.98 -3.95
CA ALA A 41 6.40 6.04 -5.05
C ALA A 41 5.96 4.59 -4.76
N CYS A 42 5.71 4.23 -3.50
CA CYS A 42 5.20 2.91 -3.11
C CYS A 42 3.67 2.80 -3.20
N LEU A 43 2.97 3.92 -3.35
CA LEU A 43 1.50 3.97 -3.38
C LEU A 43 0.98 4.17 -4.80
N ALA A 44 -0.22 3.65 -5.05
CA ALA A 44 -0.93 3.90 -6.30
C ALA A 44 -1.44 5.36 -6.35
N PRO A 45 -1.68 5.91 -7.56
CA PRO A 45 -2.30 7.22 -7.72
C PRO A 45 -3.67 7.32 -7.04
N ASP A 46 -4.43 6.22 -7.04
CA ASP A 46 -5.73 6.06 -6.40
C ASP A 46 -5.67 4.92 -5.38
N VAL A 47 -6.00 5.21 -4.13
CA VAL A 47 -5.95 4.29 -2.99
C VAL A 47 -7.30 4.28 -2.30
N LEU A 48 -7.87 3.08 -2.12
CA LEU A 48 -8.97 2.88 -1.19
C LEU A 48 -8.40 2.77 0.22
N LEU A 49 -8.58 3.80 1.02
CA LEU A 49 -8.12 3.88 2.39
C LEU A 49 -9.28 3.60 3.35
N ASP A 50 -9.13 2.54 4.15
CA ASP A 50 -10.11 2.18 5.17
C ASP A 50 -9.49 2.35 6.57
N LEU A 51 -9.88 3.44 7.23
CA LEU A 51 -9.54 3.73 8.62
C LEU A 51 -10.78 3.66 9.53
N THR A 52 -11.84 2.97 9.10
CA THR A 52 -13.12 2.89 9.82
C THR A 52 -12.95 2.38 11.25
N SER A 53 -12.03 1.44 11.46
CA SER A 53 -11.73 0.90 12.81
C SER A 53 -10.99 1.88 13.71
N LEU A 54 -10.28 2.86 13.13
CA LEU A 54 -9.45 3.82 13.86
C LEU A 54 -10.20 5.12 14.16
N ALA A 55 -10.90 5.68 13.16
CA ALA A 55 -11.53 6.99 13.23
C ALA A 55 -13.07 6.95 13.12
N GLY A 56 -13.67 5.78 12.89
CA GLY A 56 -15.06 5.67 12.44
C GLY A 56 -15.23 6.10 10.99
N GLY A 57 -16.48 6.28 10.55
CA GLY A 57 -16.79 6.71 9.18
C GLY A 57 -16.94 5.54 8.20
N GLU A 58 -16.56 5.78 6.94
CA GLU A 58 -16.62 4.83 5.82
C GLU A 58 -15.28 4.83 5.07
N PRO A 59 -14.91 3.75 4.36
CA PRO A 59 -13.74 3.74 3.48
C PRO A 59 -13.80 4.86 2.44
N GLU A 60 -12.66 5.49 2.16
CA GLU A 60 -12.56 6.60 1.20
C GLU A 60 -11.56 6.32 0.07
N SER A 61 -11.82 6.91 -1.09
CA SER A 61 -10.84 6.94 -2.19
C SER A 61 -10.01 8.21 -2.07
N THR A 62 -8.70 8.07 -2.02
CA THR A 62 -7.75 9.18 -1.90
C THR A 62 -6.50 8.90 -2.77
N SER A 63 -5.55 9.82 -2.81
CA SER A 63 -4.28 9.61 -3.53
C SER A 63 -3.16 9.18 -2.60
N GLY A 64 -2.16 8.45 -3.15
CA GLY A 64 -0.94 8.15 -2.42
C GLY A 64 -0.24 9.40 -1.89
N ALA A 65 -0.23 10.49 -2.67
CA ALA A 65 0.32 11.78 -2.26
C ALA A 65 -0.39 12.35 -1.01
N ALA A 66 -1.73 12.33 -0.99
CA ALA A 66 -2.50 12.84 0.15
C ALA A 66 -2.24 12.03 1.43
N ILE A 67 -2.08 10.71 1.32
CA ILE A 67 -1.71 9.84 2.44
C ILE A 67 -0.34 10.23 2.99
N VAL A 68 0.66 10.39 2.12
CA VAL A 68 2.03 10.75 2.51
C VAL A 68 2.11 12.14 3.12
N ASP A 69 1.35 13.11 2.60
CA ASP A 69 1.28 14.45 3.19
C ASP A 69 0.73 14.41 4.62
N GLY A 70 -0.30 13.57 4.87
CA GLY A 70 -0.82 13.34 6.22
C GLY A 70 0.22 12.75 7.18
N TRP A 71 1.03 11.79 6.72
CA TRP A 71 2.14 11.25 7.52
C TRP A 71 3.25 12.29 7.75
N ARG A 72 3.61 13.07 6.73
CA ARG A 72 4.62 14.13 6.84
C ARG A 72 4.23 15.15 7.90
N GLU A 73 2.96 15.56 7.94
CA GLU A 73 2.44 16.47 8.95
C GLU A 73 2.43 15.82 10.34
N GLY A 74 1.85 14.63 10.46
CA GLY A 74 1.70 13.93 11.73
C GLY A 74 3.03 13.53 12.39
N LEU A 75 4.08 13.31 11.59
CA LEU A 75 5.41 12.88 12.04
C LEU A 75 6.45 14.00 11.99
N ALA A 76 6.04 15.28 11.95
CA ALA A 76 6.97 16.42 11.86
C ALA A 76 7.76 16.70 13.14
N HIS A 77 7.41 16.06 14.26
CA HIS A 77 8.09 16.19 15.55
C HIS A 77 9.19 15.12 15.75
#